data_AF-A0A2D4INW2-F1
#
_entry.id   AF-A0A2D4INW2-F1
#
_cell.length_a   1.000
_cell.length_b   1.000
_cell.length_c   1.000
_cell.angle_alpha   90.00
_cell.angle_beta   90.00
_cell.angle_gamma   90.00
#
_symmetry.space_group_name_H-M   'P 1'
#
loop_
_entity.id
_entity.type
_entity.pdbx_description
1 polymer ?
#
loop_
_entity_poly.entity_id
_entity_poly.type
_entity_poly.pdbx_seq_one_letter_code
_entity_poly.pdbx_strand_id
1 'polypeptide(L)'
;IDEICQLHKPCEIDPVKLKDAENLENNRENLRQYVDRIFTVITKSGVSCPTVMCDIFFSLRESAAIRFQDDPDVRYTAVSSFIFLRFFAPAILSPNLFHLTPHHPDPQTSRTLTLISKTIQTLGSLSKSKSASFKESYMATFYDYFNEQKYADAVKNFLDLISSSGRRDHKIIEQPILLKEG
;
A
#
# COMPACT_ATOMS: atom_id res chain seq x y z
N ILE A 1 -5.24 2.45 -11.19
CA ILE A 1 -6.59 2.62 -10.63
C ILE A 1 -7.60 2.75 -11.76
N ASP A 2 -7.39 3.68 -12.70
CA ASP A 2 -8.26 3.87 -13.88
C ASP A 2 -8.61 2.57 -14.62
N GLU A 3 -7.62 1.71 -14.88
CA GLU A 3 -7.87 0.42 -15.52
C GLU A 3 -8.84 -0.47 -14.72
N ILE A 4 -8.72 -0.51 -13.39
CA ILE A 4 -9.62 -1.30 -12.53
C ILE A 4 -11.04 -0.73 -12.64
N CYS A 5 -11.15 0.59 -12.63
CA CYS A 5 -12.42 1.32 -12.77
C CYS A 5 -13.03 1.23 -14.18
N GLN A 6 -12.25 0.91 -15.21
CA GLN A 6 -12.75 0.78 -16.59
C GLN A 6 -13.09 -0.67 -16.95
N LEU A 7 -12.26 -1.63 -16.53
CA LEU A 7 -12.41 -3.02 -16.93
C LEU A 7 -13.45 -3.78 -16.09
N HIS A 8 -13.75 -3.32 -14.87
CA HIS A 8 -14.72 -3.95 -13.97
C HIS A 8 -14.57 -5.49 -13.87
N LYS A 9 -13.33 -5.99 -13.87
CA LYS A 9 -13.09 -7.43 -13.78
C LYS A 9 -13.60 -7.98 -12.45
N PRO A 10 -14.20 -9.18 -12.43
CA PRO A 10 -14.60 -9.82 -11.19
C PRO A 10 -13.36 -10.27 -10.41
N CYS A 11 -13.32 -9.90 -9.13
CA CYS A 11 -12.22 -10.16 -8.19
C CYS A 11 -12.73 -10.64 -6.82
N GLU A 12 -14.02 -11.01 -6.71
CA GLU A 12 -14.55 -11.52 -5.45
C GLU A 12 -13.96 -12.91 -5.16
N ILE A 13 -13.40 -13.05 -3.97
CA ILE A 13 -12.76 -14.30 -3.51
C ILE A 13 -13.28 -14.79 -2.16
N ASP A 14 -14.28 -14.10 -1.60
CA ASP A 14 -15.10 -14.61 -0.51
C ASP A 14 -16.13 -15.60 -1.08
N PRO A 15 -16.04 -16.91 -0.76
CA PRO A 15 -16.94 -17.91 -1.31
C PRO A 15 -18.43 -17.65 -1.00
N VAL A 16 -18.72 -16.91 0.07
CA VAL A 16 -20.10 -16.59 0.49
C VAL A 16 -20.69 -15.43 -0.34
N LYS A 17 -19.85 -14.61 -0.97
CA LYS A 17 -20.27 -13.46 -1.78
C LYS A 17 -20.14 -13.70 -3.29
N LEU A 18 -19.55 -14.83 -3.66
CA LEU A 18 -19.38 -15.24 -5.05
C LEU A 18 -20.76 -15.51 -5.67
N LYS A 19 -21.01 -14.97 -6.87
CA LYS A 19 -22.24 -15.27 -7.61
C LYS A 19 -22.12 -16.65 -8.27
N ASP A 20 -23.24 -17.35 -8.48
CA ASP A 20 -23.26 -18.72 -9.03
C ASP A 20 -22.55 -18.87 -10.40
N ALA A 21 -22.49 -17.80 -11.19
CA ALA A 21 -21.85 -17.80 -12.51
C ALA A 21 -20.35 -17.44 -12.47
N GLU A 22 -19.81 -17.04 -11.32
CA GLU A 22 -18.42 -16.59 -11.20
C GLU A 22 -17.46 -17.74 -10.88
N ASN A 23 -16.28 -17.71 -11.50
CA ASN A 23 -15.22 -18.67 -11.23
C ASN A 23 -14.26 -18.10 -10.18
N LEU A 24 -14.22 -18.73 -9.01
CA LEU A 24 -13.38 -18.30 -7.88
C LEU A 24 -11.89 -18.21 -8.24
N GLU A 25 -11.37 -19.17 -9.02
CA GLU A 25 -9.95 -19.21 -9.38
C GLU A 25 -9.59 -18.08 -10.34
N ASN A 26 -10.45 -17.83 -11.34
CA ASN A 26 -10.28 -16.71 -12.26
C ASN A 26 -10.36 -15.36 -11.53
N ASN A 27 -11.29 -15.20 -10.58
CA ASN A 27 -11.40 -13.99 -9.77
C ASN A 27 -10.15 -13.78 -8.90
N ARG A 28 -9.62 -14.85 -8.33
CA ARG A 28 -8.38 -14.81 -7.54
C ARG A 28 -7.19 -14.40 -8.39
N GLU A 29 -7.07 -14.95 -9.60
CA GLU A 29 -6.00 -14.59 -10.52
C GLU A 29 -6.12 -13.13 -10.99
N ASN A 30 -7.32 -12.64 -11.30
CA ASN A 30 -7.55 -11.22 -11.61
C ASN A 30 -7.09 -10.31 -10.46
N LEU A 31 -7.49 -10.65 -9.22
CA LEU A 31 -7.11 -9.90 -8.03
C LEU A 31 -5.59 -9.91 -7.82
N ARG A 32 -4.95 -11.08 -7.97
CA ARG A 32 -3.49 -11.24 -7.86
C ARG A 32 -2.75 -10.33 -8.83
N GLN A 33 -3.15 -10.32 -10.10
CA GLN A 33 -2.53 -9.47 -11.12
C GLN A 33 -2.66 -7.98 -10.79
N TYR A 34 -3.82 -7.53 -10.29
CA TYR A 34 -3.97 -6.13 -9.86
C TYR A 34 -3.10 -5.78 -8.66
N VAL A 35 -3.02 -6.66 -7.66
CA VAL A 35 -2.14 -6.47 -6.50
C VAL A 35 -0.69 -6.40 -6.95
N ASP A 36 -0.22 -7.34 -7.77
CA ASP A 36 1.17 -7.39 -8.26
C ASP A 36 1.56 -6.10 -8.98
N ARG A 37 0.68 -5.59 -9.84
CA ARG A 37 0.94 -4.37 -10.60
C ARG A 37 0.96 -3.14 -9.70
N ILE A 38 -0.01 -2.99 -8.81
CA ILE A 38 -0.04 -1.85 -7.87
C ILE A 38 1.17 -1.90 -6.92
N PHE A 39 1.48 -3.08 -6.37
CA PHE A 39 2.64 -3.28 -5.52
C PHE A 39 3.95 -2.92 -6.24
N THR A 40 4.09 -3.35 -7.49
CA THR A 40 5.27 -3.05 -8.32
C THR A 40 5.41 -1.55 -8.58
N VAL A 41 4.32 -0.85 -8.91
CA VAL A 41 4.35 0.60 -9.14
C VAL A 41 4.70 1.35 -7.85
N ILE A 42 4.12 0.96 -6.71
CA ILE A 42 4.45 1.54 -5.40
C ILE A 42 5.93 1.36 -5.09
N THR A 43 6.44 0.13 -5.10
CA THR A 43 7.82 -0.16 -4.70
C THR A 43 8.87 0.45 -5.64
N LYS A 44 8.55 0.65 -6.92
CA LYS A 44 9.41 1.36 -7.88
C LYS A 44 9.30 2.89 -7.82
N SER A 45 8.27 3.43 -7.15
CA SER A 45 8.04 4.88 -7.10
C SER A 45 8.96 5.64 -6.14
N GLY A 46 9.76 4.94 -5.33
CA GLY A 46 10.55 5.59 -4.26
C GLY A 46 11.52 6.68 -4.75
N VAL A 47 12.00 6.60 -6.00
CA VAL A 47 12.86 7.63 -6.60
C VAL A 47 12.14 8.97 -6.82
N SER A 48 10.81 8.93 -6.92
CA SER A 48 9.94 10.09 -7.11
C SER A 48 9.40 10.64 -5.79
N CYS A 49 9.81 10.08 -4.65
CA CYS A 49 9.39 10.56 -3.33
C CYS A 49 9.95 11.97 -3.10
N PRO A 50 9.11 12.97 -2.75
CA PRO A 50 9.59 14.33 -2.49
C PRO A 50 10.63 14.37 -1.38
N THR A 51 11.69 15.17 -1.53
CA THR A 51 12.81 15.26 -0.56
C THR A 51 12.33 15.54 0.86
N VAL A 52 11.35 16.44 1.03
CA VAL A 52 10.78 16.76 2.35
C VAL A 52 10.18 15.53 3.03
N MET A 53 9.48 14.69 2.27
CA MET A 53 8.94 13.42 2.79
C MET A 53 10.08 12.46 3.13
N CYS A 54 11.14 12.42 2.32
CA CYS A 54 12.31 11.57 2.60
C CYS A 54 12.99 11.95 3.93
N ASP A 55 13.14 13.25 4.20
CA ASP A 55 13.74 13.74 5.46
C ASP A 55 12.85 13.43 6.68
N ILE A 56 11.52 13.53 6.53
CA ILE A 56 10.57 13.13 7.59
C ILE A 56 10.68 11.63 7.86
N PHE A 57 10.69 10.79 6.82
CA PHE A 57 10.80 9.34 6.98
C PHE A 57 12.15 8.90 7.52
N PHE A 58 13.23 9.57 7.12
CA PHE A 58 14.55 9.37 7.71
C PHE A 58 14.52 9.68 9.21
N SER A 59 14.00 10.85 9.60
CA SER A 59 13.91 11.26 11.01
C SER A 59 13.07 10.28 11.85
N LEU A 60 11.95 9.80 11.29
CA LEU A 60 11.09 8.80 11.93
C LEU A 60 11.82 7.47 12.12
N ARG A 61 12.52 7.00 11.08
CA ARG A 61 13.31 5.76 11.12
C ARG A 61 14.41 5.81 12.16
N GLU A 62 15.19 6.90 12.19
CA GLU A 62 16.28 7.08 13.15
C GLU A 62 15.76 7.15 14.58
N SER A 63 14.68 7.92 14.82
CA SER A 63 14.04 8.01 16.13
C SER A 63 13.57 6.64 16.64
N ALA A 64 12.97 5.83 15.75
CA ALA A 64 12.55 4.47 16.06
C ALA A 64 13.77 3.57 16.37
N ALA A 65 14.83 3.63 15.57
CA ALA A 65 16.04 2.84 15.79
C ALA A 65 16.73 3.17 17.12
N ILE A 66 16.83 4.45 17.49
CA ILE A 66 17.42 4.89 18.77
C ILE A 66 16.59 4.40 19.95
N ARG A 67 15.25 4.43 19.82
CA ARG A 67 14.32 4.08 20.90
C ARG A 67 14.14 2.57 21.10
N PHE A 68 14.31 1.79 20.04
CA PHE A 68 14.08 0.34 19.99
C PHE A 68 15.31 -0.40 19.45
N GLN A 69 16.45 -0.25 20.12
CA GLN A 69 17.74 -0.79 19.67
C GLN A 69 17.77 -2.32 19.59
N ASP A 70 16.96 -3.00 20.41
CA ASP A 70 16.87 -4.46 20.46
C ASP A 70 16.02 -5.06 19.33
N ASP A 71 15.29 -4.25 18.56
CA ASP A 71 14.44 -4.71 17.46
C ASP A 71 14.71 -3.91 16.16
N PRO A 72 15.61 -4.41 15.28
CA PRO A 72 15.99 -3.71 14.07
C PRO A 72 14.85 -3.60 13.05
N ASP A 73 13.79 -4.40 13.15
CA ASP A 73 12.64 -4.35 12.24
C ASP A 73 11.72 -3.15 12.54
N VAL A 74 11.75 -2.61 13.77
CA VAL A 74 10.90 -1.48 14.19
C VAL A 74 11.19 -0.22 13.36
N ARG A 75 12.45 -0.01 12.96
CA ARG A 75 12.83 1.14 12.12
C ARG A 75 12.09 1.15 10.77
N TYR A 76 11.87 -0.03 10.19
CA TYR A 76 11.12 -0.20 8.93
C TYR A 76 9.62 -0.16 9.18
N THR A 77 9.17 -0.80 10.27
CA THR A 77 7.75 -0.87 10.63
C THR A 77 7.18 0.53 10.92
N ALA A 78 7.96 1.42 11.56
CA ALA A 78 7.57 2.81 11.81
C ALA A 78 7.22 3.56 10.53
N VAL A 79 8.13 3.56 9.54
CA VAL A 79 7.91 4.22 8.24
C VAL A 79 6.80 3.50 7.45
N SER A 80 6.83 2.18 7.43
CA SER A 80 5.85 1.37 6.70
C SER A 80 4.42 1.58 7.18
N SER A 81 4.22 1.58 8.51
CA SER A 81 2.91 1.83 9.14
C SER A 81 2.38 3.25 8.90
N PHE A 82 3.22 4.16 8.41
CA PHE A 82 2.76 5.44 7.92
C PHE A 82 2.42 5.33 6.43
N ILE A 83 3.40 5.00 5.58
CA ILE A 83 3.24 5.12 4.14
C ILE A 83 2.25 4.10 3.54
N PHE A 84 2.22 2.86 4.02
CA PHE A 84 1.25 1.87 3.53
C PHE A 84 -0.12 2.06 4.19
N LEU A 85 -0.17 2.25 5.50
CA LEU A 85 -1.44 2.29 6.24
C LEU A 85 -2.16 3.63 6.22
N ARG A 86 -1.43 4.73 6.24
CA ARG A 86 -2.04 6.07 6.27
C ARG A 86 -2.06 6.76 4.92
N PHE A 87 -1.39 6.19 3.91
CA PHE A 87 -1.33 6.80 2.58
C PHE A 87 -1.77 5.84 1.46
N PHE A 88 -0.98 4.83 1.09
CA PHE A 88 -1.31 3.98 -0.06
C PHE A 88 -2.60 3.17 0.10
N ALA A 89 -2.81 2.49 1.22
CA ALA A 89 -4.02 1.69 1.43
C ALA A 89 -5.29 2.56 1.43
N PRO A 90 -5.35 3.73 2.10
CA PRO A 90 -6.45 4.68 1.96
C PRO A 90 -6.64 5.21 0.54
N ALA A 91 -5.55 5.52 -0.18
CA ALA A 91 -5.62 6.02 -1.56
C ALA A 91 -6.17 4.99 -2.55
N ILE A 92 -5.87 3.70 -2.32
CA ILE A 92 -6.43 2.60 -3.10
C ILE A 92 -7.90 2.38 -2.72
N LEU A 93 -8.22 2.40 -1.43
CA LEU A 93 -9.57 2.13 -0.92
C LEU A 93 -10.58 3.18 -1.40
N SER A 94 -10.19 4.46 -1.37
CA SER A 94 -11.05 5.60 -1.69
C SER A 94 -10.36 6.55 -2.67
N PRO A 95 -10.17 6.12 -3.94
CA PRO A 95 -9.35 6.85 -4.91
C PRO A 95 -9.87 8.26 -5.23
N ASN A 96 -11.17 8.47 -5.16
CA ASN A 96 -11.79 9.78 -5.37
C ASN A 96 -11.39 10.82 -4.31
N LEU A 97 -11.15 10.40 -3.06
CA LEU A 97 -10.69 11.30 -1.99
C LEU A 97 -9.23 11.72 -2.17
N PHE A 98 -8.48 10.99 -2.98
CA PHE A 98 -7.09 11.27 -3.35
C PHE A 98 -6.98 11.86 -4.77
N HIS A 99 -8.12 12.26 -5.35
CA HIS A 99 -8.21 12.82 -6.71
C HIS A 99 -7.66 11.89 -7.81
N LEU A 100 -7.65 10.57 -7.57
CA LEU A 100 -7.24 9.56 -8.55
C LEU A 100 -8.38 9.20 -9.50
N THR A 101 -9.63 9.40 -9.09
CA THR A 101 -10.82 9.22 -9.94
C THR A 101 -11.79 10.39 -9.73
N PRO A 102 -12.55 10.80 -10.76
CA PRO A 102 -13.49 11.92 -10.65
C PRO A 102 -14.74 11.57 -9.85
N HIS A 103 -15.11 10.28 -9.80
CA HIS A 103 -16.34 9.80 -9.18
C HIS A 103 -16.08 8.62 -8.24
N HIS A 104 -17.04 8.37 -7.35
CA HIS A 104 -17.02 7.20 -6.48
C HIS A 104 -17.16 5.92 -7.33
N PRO A 105 -16.33 4.89 -7.10
CA PRO A 105 -16.44 3.62 -7.83
C PRO A 105 -17.80 2.94 -7.59
N ASP A 106 -18.25 2.13 -8.54
CA ASP A 106 -19.44 1.29 -8.35
C ASP A 106 -19.17 0.20 -7.27
N PRO A 107 -20.21 -0.45 -6.71
CA PRO A 107 -20.04 -1.41 -5.62
C PRO A 107 -19.06 -2.56 -5.92
N GLN A 108 -19.01 -3.06 -7.15
CA GLN A 108 -18.11 -4.16 -7.52
C GLN A 108 -16.65 -3.66 -7.56
N THR A 109 -16.42 -2.49 -8.14
CA THR A 109 -15.09 -1.87 -8.17
C THR A 109 -14.63 -1.50 -6.76
N SER A 110 -15.49 -0.89 -5.93
CA SER A 110 -15.19 -0.60 -4.53
C SER A 110 -14.79 -1.85 -3.75
N ARG A 111 -15.48 -2.98 -3.98
CA ARG A 111 -15.12 -4.26 -3.37
C ARG A 111 -13.74 -4.74 -3.82
N THR A 112 -13.44 -4.65 -5.11
CA THR A 112 -12.13 -5.00 -5.67
C THR A 112 -11.01 -4.15 -5.07
N LEU A 113 -11.21 -2.83 -5.02
CA LEU A 113 -10.26 -1.89 -4.42
C LEU A 113 -10.06 -2.15 -2.92
N THR A 114 -11.12 -2.56 -2.21
CA THR A 114 -11.02 -2.95 -0.79
C THR A 114 -10.11 -4.16 -0.62
N LEU A 115 -10.28 -5.20 -1.45
CA LEU A 115 -9.43 -6.40 -1.39
C LEU A 115 -7.96 -6.05 -1.68
N ILE A 116 -7.71 -5.26 -2.73
CA ILE A 116 -6.37 -4.79 -3.09
C ILE A 116 -5.76 -3.97 -1.95
N SER A 117 -6.50 -3.01 -1.40
CA SER A 117 -6.04 -2.15 -0.29
C SER A 117 -5.62 -2.98 0.93
N LYS A 118 -6.44 -3.97 1.32
CA LYS A 118 -6.11 -4.91 2.42
C LYS A 118 -4.86 -5.72 2.13
N THR A 119 -4.70 -6.22 0.90
CA THR A 119 -3.50 -6.98 0.52
C THR A 119 -2.26 -6.08 0.55
N ILE A 120 -2.31 -4.91 -0.09
CA ILE A 120 -1.19 -3.94 -0.10
C ILE A 120 -0.80 -3.50 1.32
N GLN A 121 -1.80 -3.27 2.18
CA GLN A 121 -1.58 -3.01 3.59
C GLN A 121 -0.80 -4.13 4.27
N THR A 122 -1.23 -5.37 4.04
CA THR A 122 -0.64 -6.57 4.65
C THR A 122 0.80 -6.75 4.19
N LEU A 123 1.06 -6.65 2.88
CA LEU A 123 2.42 -6.74 2.31
C LEU A 123 3.33 -5.64 2.84
N GLY A 124 2.81 -4.40 2.92
CA GLY A 124 3.57 -3.26 3.41
C GLY A 124 3.95 -3.40 4.89
N SER A 125 3.03 -3.87 5.73
CA SER A 125 3.19 -3.85 7.19
C SER A 125 4.42 -4.57 7.75
N LEU A 126 5.11 -5.41 6.97
CA LEU A 126 6.29 -6.22 7.34
C LEU A 126 6.14 -7.03 8.65
N SER A 127 4.94 -7.08 9.21
CA SER A 127 4.65 -7.76 10.47
C SER A 127 4.73 -9.26 10.26
N LYS A 128 5.36 -9.95 11.21
CA LYS A 128 5.43 -11.42 11.25
C LYS A 128 4.05 -12.06 11.43
N SER A 129 3.06 -11.28 11.90
CA SER A 129 1.68 -11.73 12.06
C SER A 129 0.84 -11.38 10.84
N LYS A 130 0.93 -12.21 9.78
CA LYS A 130 0.01 -12.17 8.63
C LYS A 130 -1.34 -12.86 8.92
N SER A 131 -1.78 -12.89 10.18
CA SER A 131 -2.97 -13.63 10.58
C SER A 131 -4.23 -12.94 10.07
N ALA A 132 -4.89 -13.56 9.10
CA ALA A 132 -6.28 -13.22 8.81
C ALA A 132 -7.15 -13.64 10.01
N SER A 133 -8.09 -12.78 10.40
CA SER A 133 -9.08 -13.16 11.41
C SER A 133 -9.90 -14.37 10.93
N PHE A 134 -10.53 -15.12 11.84
CA PHE A 134 -11.38 -16.26 11.47
C PHE A 134 -12.47 -15.89 10.45
N LYS A 135 -12.92 -14.62 10.44
CA LYS A 135 -13.90 -14.08 9.48
C LYS A 135 -13.35 -13.84 8.07
N GLU A 136 -12.03 -13.94 7.88
CA GLU A 136 -11.33 -13.65 6.62
C GLU A 136 -10.40 -14.81 6.23
N SER A 137 -10.72 -16.04 6.59
CA SER A 137 -9.91 -17.23 6.26
C SER A 137 -9.61 -17.37 4.77
N TYR A 138 -10.52 -16.93 3.89
CA TYR A 138 -10.30 -16.90 2.43
C TYR A 138 -9.13 -15.98 2.01
N MET A 139 -8.84 -14.95 2.80
CA MET A 139 -7.68 -14.07 2.55
C MET A 139 -6.36 -14.74 2.92
N ALA A 140 -6.36 -15.65 3.89
CA ALA A 140 -5.14 -16.35 4.30
C ALA A 140 -4.52 -17.11 3.12
N THR A 141 -5.33 -17.92 2.41
CA THR A 141 -4.90 -18.64 1.21
C THR A 141 -4.47 -17.70 0.08
N PHE A 142 -5.09 -16.53 -0.03
CA PHE A 142 -4.68 -15.53 -1.02
C PHE A 142 -3.32 -14.88 -0.67
N TYR A 143 -2.99 -14.73 0.61
CA TYR A 143 -1.71 -14.18 1.03
C TYR A 143 -0.53 -15.13 0.76
N ASP A 144 -0.77 -16.42 0.58
CA ASP A 144 0.28 -17.40 0.26
C ASP A 144 1.00 -17.08 -1.07
N TYR A 145 0.29 -16.52 -2.06
CA TYR A 145 0.88 -16.05 -3.33
C TYR A 145 1.92 -14.94 -3.14
N PHE A 146 1.89 -14.27 -1.99
CA PHE A 146 2.77 -13.15 -1.66
C PHE A 146 3.70 -13.47 -0.49
N ASN A 147 3.81 -14.73 -0.10
CA ASN A 147 4.71 -15.16 0.97
C ASN A 147 6.17 -15.35 0.51
N GLU A 148 6.49 -14.96 -0.72
CA GLU A 148 7.84 -14.99 -1.25
C GLU A 148 8.71 -13.84 -0.69
N GLN A 149 9.99 -14.14 -0.42
CA GLN A 149 10.97 -13.18 0.08
C GLN A 149 11.07 -11.91 -0.79
N LYS A 150 10.85 -12.03 -2.10
CA LYS A 150 10.88 -10.92 -3.06
C LYS A 150 9.99 -9.74 -2.68
N TYR A 151 8.81 -9.99 -2.08
CA TYR A 151 7.89 -8.91 -1.68
C TYR A 151 8.43 -8.17 -0.46
N ALA A 152 8.94 -8.90 0.53
CA ALA A 152 9.55 -8.31 1.72
C ALA A 152 10.79 -7.46 1.34
N ASP A 153 11.65 -7.99 0.47
CA ASP A 153 12.84 -7.27 0.00
C ASP A 153 12.47 -6.02 -0.81
N ALA A 154 11.46 -6.11 -1.69
CA ALA A 154 10.97 -4.95 -2.44
C ALA A 154 10.42 -3.84 -1.53
N VAL A 155 9.67 -4.20 -0.47
CA VAL A 155 9.21 -3.23 0.54
C VAL A 155 10.40 -2.63 1.29
N LYS A 156 11.35 -3.43 1.76
CA LYS A 156 12.53 -2.92 2.48
C LYS A 156 13.35 -1.96 1.63
N ASN A 157 13.63 -2.33 0.37
CA ASN A 157 14.35 -1.48 -0.58
C ASN A 157 13.60 -0.16 -0.86
N PHE A 158 12.28 -0.22 -1.02
CA PHE A 158 11.45 0.97 -1.15
C PHE A 158 11.55 1.87 0.08
N LEU A 159 11.40 1.30 1.28
CA LEU A 159 11.51 2.03 2.55
C LEU A 159 12.90 2.64 2.73
N ASP A 160 13.97 1.92 2.41
CA ASP A 160 15.34 2.43 2.45
C ASP A 160 15.50 3.64 1.52
N LEU A 161 14.94 3.57 0.31
CA LEU A 161 15.01 4.67 -0.67
C LEU A 161 14.27 5.92 -0.18
N ILE A 162 13.02 5.77 0.27
CA ILE A 162 12.21 6.90 0.74
C ILE A 162 12.58 7.38 2.15
N SER A 163 13.45 6.68 2.87
CA SER A 163 13.97 7.10 4.18
C SER A 163 15.47 7.38 4.12
N SER A 164 16.01 7.64 2.94
CA SER A 164 17.37 8.13 2.80
C SER A 164 17.36 9.65 2.81
N SER A 165 18.08 10.27 3.76
CA SER A 165 18.33 11.70 3.67
C SER A 165 19.40 11.93 2.62
N GLY A 166 18.95 12.28 1.41
CA GLY A 166 19.83 12.93 0.47
C GLY A 166 20.09 14.33 1.00
N ARG A 167 21.33 14.65 1.40
CA ARG A 167 21.83 16.02 1.38
C ARG A 167 21.87 16.53 -0.08
N ARG A 168 20.73 16.58 -0.75
CA ARG A 168 20.53 17.21 -2.05
C ARG A 168 19.92 18.56 -1.73
N ASP A 169 20.82 19.50 -1.42
CA ASP A 169 20.62 20.92 -1.13
C ASP A 169 19.33 21.30 -0.38
N HIS A 170 19.48 21.66 0.89
CA HIS A 170 18.57 22.53 1.64
C HIS A 170 18.49 23.92 0.99
N LYS A 171 17.92 24.02 -0.21
CA LYS A 171 17.54 25.30 -0.80
C LYS A 171 16.05 25.27 -1.13
N ILE A 172 15.34 26.08 -0.34
CA ILE A 172 13.99 26.62 -0.56
C ILE A 172 12.86 25.74 0.00
N ILE A 173 12.73 25.79 1.33
CA ILE A 173 11.41 25.81 1.99
C ILE A 173 11.31 27.14 2.75
N GLU A 174 11.38 28.25 2.00
CA GLU A 174 11.04 29.58 2.50
C GLU A 174 9.98 30.20 1.58
N GLN A 175 8.88 29.50 1.36
CA GLN A 175 7.62 30.18 1.02
C GLN A 175 6.50 29.57 1.84
N PRO A 176 5.89 30.34 2.78
CA PRO A 176 4.70 29.88 3.46
C PRO A 176 3.60 29.68 2.42
N ILE A 177 3.00 28.49 2.45
CA ILE A 177 1.86 28.14 1.61
C ILE A 177 0.69 29.04 2.05
N LEU A 178 0.35 30.03 1.22
CA LEU A 178 -0.82 30.87 1.43
C LEU A 178 -2.06 30.01 1.14
N LEU A 179 -2.70 29.49 2.18
CA LEU A 179 -4.04 28.90 2.06
C LEU A 179 -4.99 30.04 1.70
N LYS A 180 -5.53 30.04 0.47
CA LYS A 180 -6.67 30.90 0.14
C LYS A 180 -7.89 30.32 0.86
N GLU A 181 -8.36 31.02 1.87
CA GLU A 181 -9.73 30.85 2.36
C GLU A 181 -10.71 31.48 1.38
N GLY A 182 -11.84 30.79 1.15
CA GLY A 182 -13.08 31.35 0.59
C GLY A 182 -13.20 31.36 -0.92
#